data_AF-A0A6L3Y2M1-F1
#
_entry.id   AF-A0A6L3Y2M1-F1
#
_cell.length_a   1.000
_cell.length_b   1.000
_cell.length_c   1.000
_cell.angle_alpha   90.00
_cell.angle_beta   90.00
_cell.angle_gamma   90.00
#
_symmetry.space_group_name_H-M   'P 1'
#
loop_
_entity.id
_entity.type
_entity.pdbx_description
1 polymer ?
#
loop_
_entity_poly.entity_id
_entity_poly.type
_entity_poly.pdbx_seq_one_letter_code
_entity_poly.pdbx_strand_id
1 'polypeptide(L)'
;MFEADKQSFYQKGIFMIESTPTTHALKPMSGAQLQAARRAAADRFYQIGMSYVPEDYTVKFRKSLTGVARGHVRQIEAPRPVTRKSLYIFLHECAHAHLHFGGTRLPRHVEELQAEKWAHSKMREHGIPVPRTMTERAKKYVARKIVQAEKRGAKSIDPEARRFASSR
;
A
#
# COMPACT_ATOMS: atom_id res chain seq x y z
N MET A 1 -14.58 40.97 55.53
CA MET A 1 -13.23 40.67 55.04
C MET A 1 -13.35 39.46 54.12
N PHE A 2 -13.03 39.66 52.84
CA PHE A 2 -13.07 38.73 51.69
C PHE A 2 -14.46 38.44 51.09
N GLU A 3 -14.96 39.33 50.22
CA GLU A 3 -14.82 39.36 48.74
C GLU A 3 -15.59 38.22 48.05
N ALA A 4 -16.87 38.45 47.78
CA ALA A 4 -17.64 37.70 46.79
C ALA A 4 -17.83 38.62 45.59
N ASP A 5 -17.08 38.36 44.52
CA ASP A 5 -17.13 39.17 43.31
C ASP A 5 -17.08 38.27 42.07
N LYS A 6 -18.16 38.33 41.28
CA LYS A 6 -18.21 38.34 39.80
C LYS A 6 -19.59 37.90 39.30
N GLN A 7 -20.46 38.90 39.24
CA GLN A 7 -21.54 39.01 38.25
C GLN A 7 -20.96 39.36 36.87
N SER A 8 -21.75 39.12 35.82
CA SER A 8 -21.49 39.41 34.38
C SER A 8 -20.68 38.31 33.69
N PHE A 9 -21.13 37.66 32.62
CA PHE A 9 -21.71 38.19 31.38
C PHE A 9 -22.62 37.15 30.72
N TYR A 10 -23.89 37.50 30.48
CA TYR A 10 -24.78 36.79 29.56
C TYR A 10 -25.17 37.76 28.45
N GLN A 11 -24.41 37.77 27.35
CA GLN A 11 -24.84 38.41 26.10
C GLN A 11 -24.57 37.51 24.90
N LYS A 12 -25.69 37.01 24.38
CA LYS A 12 -26.05 36.75 22.98
C LYS A 12 -24.93 36.93 21.93
N GLY A 13 -24.59 35.82 21.28
CA GLY A 13 -23.87 35.81 20.01
C GLY A 13 -24.09 34.48 19.30
N ILE A 14 -25.28 34.27 18.72
CA ILE A 14 -25.50 33.19 17.75
C ILE A 14 -24.85 33.66 16.44
N PHE A 15 -23.59 33.27 16.23
CA PHE A 15 -22.96 33.36 14.92
C PHE A 15 -23.54 32.25 14.03
N MET A 16 -24.57 32.58 13.26
CA MET A 16 -24.98 31.74 12.13
C MET A 16 -23.91 31.88 11.05
N ILE A 17 -22.98 30.93 10.98
CA ILE A 17 -22.12 30.78 9.82
C ILE A 17 -22.98 30.22 8.68
N GLU A 18 -23.42 31.08 7.77
CA GLU A 18 -23.95 30.64 6.49
C GLU A 18 -22.80 30.02 5.67
N SER A 19 -22.54 28.73 5.90
CA SER A 19 -21.67 27.94 5.04
C SER A 19 -22.43 27.66 3.73
N THR A 20 -22.39 28.63 2.81
CA THR A 20 -22.79 28.41 1.42
C THR A 20 -21.87 27.34 0.82
N PRO A 21 -22.39 26.23 0.28
CA PRO A 21 -21.55 25.28 -0.43
C PRO A 21 -21.11 25.92 -1.74
N THR A 22 -19.91 26.49 -1.78
CA THR A 22 -19.30 26.92 -3.03
C THR A 22 -18.89 25.68 -3.81
N THR A 23 -19.83 25.13 -4.57
CA THR A 23 -19.57 24.11 -5.57
C THR A 23 -18.80 24.78 -6.72
N HIS A 24 -17.50 25.01 -6.54
CA HIS A 24 -16.65 25.37 -7.67
C HIS A 24 -16.64 24.19 -8.63
N ALA A 25 -17.39 24.31 -9.73
CA ALA A 25 -17.31 23.38 -10.84
C ALA A 25 -15.85 23.31 -11.31
N LEU A 26 -15.17 22.20 -11.00
CA LEU A 26 -13.79 21.98 -11.42
C LEU A 26 -13.74 22.05 -12.95
N LYS A 27 -13.09 23.09 -13.49
CA LYS A 27 -12.88 23.20 -14.93
C LYS A 27 -12.11 21.95 -15.39
N PRO A 28 -12.55 21.25 -16.45
CA PRO A 28 -11.83 20.07 -16.93
C PRO A 28 -10.41 20.46 -17.33
N MET A 29 -9.44 19.68 -16.87
CA MET A 29 -8.02 19.88 -17.21
C MET A 29 -7.79 19.74 -18.71
N SER A 30 -6.93 20.60 -19.27
CA SER A 30 -6.44 20.43 -20.64
C SER A 30 -5.59 19.16 -20.79
N GLY A 31 -5.41 18.69 -22.03
CA GLY A 31 -4.57 17.53 -22.32
C GLY A 31 -3.14 17.65 -21.80
N ALA A 32 -2.53 18.84 -21.92
CA ALA A 32 -1.20 19.12 -21.41
C ALA A 32 -1.13 19.05 -19.87
N GLN A 33 -2.13 19.60 -19.18
CA GLN A 33 -2.23 19.52 -17.71
C GLN A 33 -2.40 18.07 -17.24
N LEU A 34 -3.21 17.28 -17.93
CA LEU A 34 -3.36 15.85 -17.64
C LEU A 34 -2.06 15.07 -17.84
N GLN A 35 -1.29 15.38 -18.89
CA GLN A 35 -0.01 14.74 -19.14
C GLN A 35 1.03 15.08 -18.05
N ALA A 36 1.11 16.36 -17.67
CA ALA A 36 1.97 16.81 -16.58
C ALA A 36 1.61 16.14 -15.24
N ALA A 37 0.32 16.08 -14.91
CA ALA A 37 -0.15 15.41 -13.69
C ALA A 37 0.18 13.91 -13.68
N ARG A 38 0.04 13.22 -14.82
CA ARG A 38 0.42 11.80 -14.96
C ARG A 38 1.93 11.60 -14.79
N ARG A 39 2.76 12.48 -15.36
CA ARG A 39 4.21 12.43 -15.18
C ARG A 39 4.60 12.64 -13.72
N ALA A 40 4.06 13.67 -13.07
CA ALA A 40 4.31 13.92 -11.65
C ALA A 40 3.88 12.73 -10.76
N ALA A 41 2.75 12.10 -11.06
CA ALA A 41 2.31 10.89 -10.34
C ALA A 41 3.28 9.72 -10.58
N ALA A 42 3.74 9.50 -11.81
CA ALA A 42 4.69 8.46 -12.16
C ALA A 42 6.04 8.65 -11.45
N ASP A 43 6.55 9.88 -11.43
CA ASP A 43 7.80 10.22 -10.74
C ASP A 43 7.65 10.00 -9.23
N ARG A 44 6.53 10.43 -8.64
CA ARG A 44 6.23 10.20 -7.23
C ARG A 44 6.20 8.71 -6.88
N PHE A 45 5.51 7.88 -7.68
CA PHE A 45 5.50 6.44 -7.46
C PHE A 45 6.89 5.83 -7.60
N TYR A 46 7.69 6.33 -8.54
CA TYR A 46 9.04 5.86 -8.74
C TYR A 46 9.90 6.14 -7.50
N GLN A 47 9.88 7.36 -6.99
CA GLN A 47 10.64 7.74 -5.79
C GLN A 47 10.23 6.92 -4.56
N ILE A 48 8.92 6.74 -4.33
CA ILE A 48 8.42 5.92 -3.22
C ILE A 48 8.86 4.46 -3.37
N GLY A 49 8.74 3.88 -4.57
CA GLY A 49 9.16 2.49 -4.79
C GLY A 49 10.66 2.31 -4.51
N MET A 50 11.48 3.21 -5.04
CA MET A 50 12.93 3.16 -4.87
C MET A 50 13.39 3.39 -3.42
N SER A 51 12.68 4.20 -2.63
CA SER A 51 13.03 4.45 -1.23
C SER A 51 12.88 3.22 -0.31
N TYR A 52 12.27 2.14 -0.79
CA TYR A 52 12.11 0.89 -0.05
C TYR A 52 13.04 -0.23 -0.53
N VAL A 53 13.90 0.02 -1.51
CA VAL A 53 14.90 -0.97 -1.93
C VAL A 53 15.94 -1.07 -0.81
N PRO A 54 16.22 -2.26 -0.25
CA PRO A 54 17.30 -2.41 0.73
C PRO A 54 18.66 -1.98 0.14
N GLU A 55 19.53 -1.42 0.97
CA GLU A 55 20.80 -0.80 0.53
C GLU A 55 21.70 -1.73 -0.29
N ASP A 56 21.67 -3.02 0.04
CA ASP A 56 22.47 -4.08 -0.55
C ASP A 56 21.79 -4.78 -1.75
N TYR A 57 20.60 -4.31 -2.17
CA TYR A 57 19.83 -4.91 -3.24
C TYR A 57 19.96 -4.17 -4.57
N THR A 58 20.10 -4.92 -5.65
CA THR A 58 20.00 -4.41 -7.01
C THR A 58 18.57 -4.53 -7.56
N VAL A 59 18.21 -3.65 -8.50
CA VAL A 59 16.89 -3.65 -9.14
C VAL A 59 17.01 -3.86 -10.64
N LYS A 60 16.25 -4.83 -11.18
CA LYS A 60 16.09 -5.06 -12.62
C LYS A 60 14.64 -4.88 -13.03
N PHE A 61 14.37 -3.89 -13.88
CA PHE A 61 13.00 -3.64 -14.32
C PHE A 61 12.51 -4.65 -15.35
N ARG A 62 11.29 -5.15 -15.14
CA ARG A 62 10.60 -6.07 -16.04
C ARG A 62 9.56 -5.33 -16.88
N LYS A 63 9.38 -5.77 -18.13
CA LYS A 63 8.29 -5.29 -19.01
C LYS A 63 6.92 -5.83 -18.58
N SER A 64 6.89 -6.98 -17.89
CA SER A 64 5.68 -7.64 -17.42
C SER A 64 5.23 -7.15 -16.03
N LEU A 65 3.93 -7.25 -15.74
CA LEU A 65 3.34 -6.97 -14.42
C LEU A 65 3.47 -8.17 -13.47
N THR A 66 4.72 -8.59 -13.26
CA THR A 66 5.12 -9.70 -12.39
C THR A 66 6.43 -9.34 -11.70
N GLY A 67 6.60 -9.80 -10.46
CA GLY A 67 7.81 -9.57 -9.67
C GLY A 67 8.46 -10.87 -9.21
N VAL A 68 9.72 -10.77 -8.79
CA VAL A 68 10.42 -11.77 -7.98
C VAL A 68 11.58 -11.11 -7.23
N ALA A 69 11.64 -11.33 -5.92
CA ALA A 69 12.83 -11.05 -5.13
C ALA A 69 13.71 -12.30 -5.00
N ARG A 70 15.02 -12.15 -5.15
CA ARG A 70 16.03 -13.21 -5.10
C ARG A 70 17.04 -12.93 -4.01
N GLY A 71 16.80 -13.43 -2.80
CA GLY A 71 17.66 -13.16 -1.64
C GLY A 71 19.12 -13.60 -1.80
N HIS A 72 19.37 -14.73 -2.47
CA HIS A 72 20.71 -15.29 -2.63
C HIS A 72 21.66 -14.41 -3.47
N VAL A 73 21.13 -13.60 -4.39
CA VAL A 73 21.89 -12.61 -5.18
C VAL A 73 21.51 -11.17 -4.84
N ARG A 74 20.73 -10.95 -3.77
CA ARG A 74 20.25 -9.62 -3.34
C ARG A 74 19.72 -8.79 -4.51
N GLN A 75 18.71 -9.33 -5.21
CA GLN A 75 18.14 -8.70 -6.39
C GLN A 75 16.60 -8.69 -6.37
N ILE A 76 16.01 -7.57 -6.77
CA ILE A 76 14.58 -7.43 -7.04
C ILE A 76 14.37 -7.30 -8.55
N GLU A 77 13.55 -8.17 -9.13
CA GLU A 77 13.07 -8.02 -10.49
C GLU A 77 11.57 -7.74 -10.52
N ALA A 78 11.17 -6.53 -10.91
CA ALA A 78 9.78 -6.08 -10.84
C ALA A 78 9.45 -5.06 -11.94
N PRO A 79 8.17 -4.79 -12.26
CA PRO A 79 7.82 -3.69 -13.15
C PRO A 79 8.29 -2.35 -12.58
N ARG A 80 8.69 -1.42 -13.45
CA ARG A 80 9.06 -0.06 -13.02
C ARG A 80 7.86 0.60 -12.29
N PRO A 81 8.02 1.14 -11.07
CA PRO A 81 6.90 1.60 -10.25
C PRO A 81 6.37 2.98 -10.68
N VAL A 82 5.80 3.09 -11.87
CA VAL A 82 5.29 4.36 -12.44
C VAL A 82 3.76 4.46 -12.48
N THR A 83 3.07 3.42 -12.01
CA THR A 83 1.61 3.37 -11.81
C THR A 83 1.32 2.78 -10.44
N ARG A 84 0.11 2.99 -9.90
CA ARG A 84 -0.30 2.34 -8.63
C ARG A 84 -0.15 0.83 -8.66
N LYS A 85 -0.46 0.19 -9.80
CA LYS A 85 -0.38 -1.26 -9.98
C LYS A 85 1.06 -1.76 -9.98
N SER A 86 1.93 -1.10 -10.74
CA SER A 86 3.35 -1.46 -10.78
C SER A 86 4.05 -1.15 -9.45
N LEU A 87 3.67 -0.05 -8.77
CA LEU A 87 4.15 0.27 -7.44
C LEU A 87 3.78 -0.81 -6.43
N TYR A 88 2.52 -1.26 -6.42
CA TYR A 88 2.07 -2.34 -5.54
C TYR A 88 2.93 -3.60 -5.70
N ILE A 89 3.13 -4.05 -6.95
CA ILE A 89 3.95 -5.23 -7.25
C ILE A 89 5.41 -5.00 -6.83
N PHE A 90 5.96 -3.81 -7.08
CA PHE A 90 7.32 -3.48 -6.70
C PHE A 90 7.51 -3.52 -5.17
N LEU A 91 6.58 -2.94 -4.42
CA LEU A 91 6.59 -2.95 -2.95
C LEU A 91 6.41 -4.37 -2.39
N HIS A 92 5.63 -5.23 -3.04
CA HIS A 92 5.51 -6.64 -2.65
C HIS A 92 6.87 -7.35 -2.74
N GLU A 93 7.66 -7.13 -3.79
CA GLU A 93 9.00 -7.71 -3.89
C GLU A 93 9.99 -7.09 -2.89
N CYS A 94 9.87 -5.79 -2.59
CA CYS A 94 10.64 -5.18 -1.51
C CYS A 94 10.30 -5.81 -0.15
N ALA A 95 9.02 -6.14 0.09
CA ALA A 95 8.62 -6.83 1.31
C ALA A 95 9.27 -8.21 1.44
N HIS A 96 9.36 -8.98 0.35
CA HIS A 96 10.14 -10.22 0.37
C HIS A 96 11.61 -9.98 0.74
N ALA A 97 12.20 -8.91 0.18
CA ALA A 97 13.58 -8.56 0.47
C ALA A 97 13.82 -8.23 1.96
N HIS A 98 12.94 -7.42 2.55
CA HIS A 98 13.03 -6.97 3.95
C HIS A 98 12.66 -8.06 4.97
N LEU A 99 11.65 -8.88 4.68
CA LEU A 99 11.00 -9.72 5.69
C LEU A 99 11.41 -11.20 5.64
N HIS A 100 11.89 -11.69 4.50
CA HIS A 100 11.93 -13.15 4.24
C HIS A 100 13.29 -13.69 3.82
N PHE A 101 14.29 -12.84 3.62
CA PHE A 101 15.66 -13.29 3.37
C PHE A 101 16.55 -13.05 4.59
N GLY A 102 17.35 -14.06 4.96
CA GLY A 102 18.27 -14.00 6.10
C GLY A 102 17.71 -14.53 7.43
N GLY A 103 16.44 -14.93 7.49
CA GLY A 103 15.79 -15.44 8.71
C GLY A 103 15.24 -16.87 8.59
N THR A 104 14.48 -17.29 9.59
CA THR A 104 13.77 -18.57 9.59
C THR A 104 12.77 -18.64 8.44
N ARG A 105 12.83 -19.74 7.68
CA ARG A 105 11.94 -19.97 6.55
C ARG A 105 10.50 -20.18 7.03
N LEU A 106 9.59 -19.31 6.59
CA LEU A 106 8.17 -19.42 6.90
C LEU A 106 7.45 -20.26 5.82
N PRO A 107 6.28 -20.82 6.14
CA PRO A 107 5.41 -21.39 5.12
C PRO A 107 5.09 -20.34 4.04
N ARG A 108 5.11 -20.73 2.76
CA ARG A 108 4.96 -19.78 1.65
C ARG A 108 3.69 -18.95 1.74
N HIS A 109 2.56 -19.50 2.18
CA HIS A 109 1.32 -18.71 2.33
C HIS A 109 1.43 -17.61 3.39
N VAL A 110 2.27 -17.79 4.41
CA VAL A 110 2.56 -16.76 5.43
C VAL A 110 3.46 -15.67 4.83
N GLU A 111 4.51 -16.05 4.10
CA GLU A 111 5.38 -15.09 3.41
C GLU A 111 4.58 -14.21 2.44
N GLU A 112 3.72 -14.81 1.62
CA GLU A 112 2.87 -14.02 0.72
C GLU A 112 1.92 -13.11 1.51
N LEU A 113 1.26 -13.60 2.57
CA LEU A 113 0.36 -12.77 3.38
C LEU A 113 1.09 -11.53 3.94
N GLN A 114 2.27 -11.74 4.52
CA GLN A 114 3.07 -10.66 5.11
C GLN A 114 3.52 -9.67 4.04
N ALA A 115 3.99 -10.14 2.89
CA ALA A 115 4.36 -9.28 1.77
C ALA A 115 3.18 -8.45 1.25
N GLU A 116 2.00 -9.05 1.09
CA GLU A 116 0.80 -8.36 0.62
C GLU A 116 0.31 -7.29 1.61
N LYS A 117 0.32 -7.59 2.91
CA LYS A 117 -0.03 -6.64 3.96
C LYS A 117 0.96 -5.47 4.02
N TRP A 118 2.25 -5.76 3.89
CA TRP A 118 3.29 -4.75 3.89
C TRP A 118 3.13 -3.78 2.71
N ALA A 119 2.90 -4.31 1.51
CA ALA A 119 2.64 -3.48 0.33
C ALA A 119 1.38 -2.61 0.48
N HIS A 120 0.30 -3.14 1.05
CA HIS A 120 -0.90 -2.36 1.40
C HIS A 120 -0.57 -1.24 2.38
N SER A 121 0.16 -1.55 3.45
CA SER A 121 0.55 -0.57 4.46
C SER A 121 1.35 0.57 3.83
N LYS A 122 2.39 0.25 3.06
CA LYS A 122 3.25 1.28 2.45
C LYS A 122 2.50 2.17 1.49
N MET A 123 1.60 1.63 0.67
CA MET A 123 0.77 2.49 -0.17
C MET A 123 -0.11 3.43 0.67
N ARG A 124 -0.74 2.95 1.74
CA ARG A 124 -1.58 3.76 2.63
C ARG A 124 -0.80 4.81 3.42
N GLU A 125 0.38 4.46 3.93
CA GLU A 125 1.31 5.37 4.61
C GLU A 125 1.68 6.57 3.70
N HIS A 126 1.82 6.33 2.40
CA HIS A 126 2.05 7.38 1.40
C HIS A 126 0.77 8.02 0.84
N GLY A 127 -0.40 7.79 1.45
CA GLY A 127 -1.67 8.35 0.96
C GLY A 127 -2.07 7.87 -0.44
N ILE A 128 -1.56 6.72 -0.90
CA ILE A 128 -1.87 6.14 -2.20
C ILE A 128 -2.96 5.08 -2.03
N PRO A 129 -4.11 5.24 -2.72
CA PRO A 129 -5.15 4.22 -2.68
C PRO A 129 -4.66 2.94 -3.38
N VAL A 130 -4.80 1.81 -2.68
CA VAL A 130 -4.52 0.49 -3.23
C VAL A 130 -5.61 0.15 -4.26
N PRO A 131 -5.25 -0.21 -5.51
CA PRO A 131 -6.24 -0.63 -6.49
C PRO A 131 -6.99 -1.88 -6.00
N ARG A 132 -8.33 -1.87 -6.05
CA ARG A 132 -9.16 -3.04 -5.66
C ARG A 132 -8.71 -4.33 -6.34
N THR A 133 -8.35 -4.25 -7.62
CA THR A 133 -7.85 -5.40 -8.39
C THR A 133 -6.56 -6.00 -7.83
N MET A 134 -5.73 -5.23 -7.12
CA MET A 134 -4.54 -5.74 -6.42
C MET A 134 -4.91 -6.43 -5.11
N THR A 135 -5.84 -5.88 -4.33
CA THR A 135 -6.37 -6.57 -3.15
C THR A 135 -6.99 -7.92 -3.52
N GLU A 136 -7.81 -7.99 -4.57
CA GLU A 136 -8.39 -9.27 -5.02
C GLU A 136 -7.34 -10.26 -5.53
N ARG A 137 -6.30 -9.76 -6.22
CA ARG A 137 -5.19 -10.60 -6.68
C ARG A 137 -4.38 -11.15 -5.50
N ALA A 138 -4.14 -10.34 -4.47
CA ALA A 138 -3.44 -10.73 -3.25
C ALA A 138 -4.17 -11.88 -2.54
N LYS A 139 -5.48 -11.73 -2.30
CA LYS A 139 -6.32 -12.79 -1.70
C LYS A 139 -6.21 -14.11 -2.47
N LYS A 140 -6.37 -14.06 -3.79
CA LYS A 140 -6.24 -15.23 -4.68
C LYS A 140 -4.85 -15.85 -4.63
N TYR A 141 -3.80 -15.03 -4.52
CA TYR A 141 -2.43 -15.53 -4.50
C TYR A 141 -2.11 -16.27 -3.19
N VAL A 142 -2.53 -15.71 -2.05
CA VAL A 142 -2.45 -16.38 -0.75
C VAL A 142 -3.26 -17.67 -0.75
N ALA A 143 -4.50 -17.65 -1.26
CA ALA A 143 -5.34 -18.84 -1.40
C ALA A 143 -4.64 -19.95 -2.21
N ARG A 144 -4.01 -19.59 -3.33
CA ARG A 144 -3.26 -20.54 -4.16
C ARG A 144 -2.08 -21.15 -3.40
N LYS A 145 -1.36 -20.37 -2.57
CA LYS A 145 -0.27 -20.91 -1.75
C LYS A 145 -0.75 -21.85 -0.65
N ILE A 146 -1.92 -21.58 -0.06
CA ILE A 146 -2.58 -22.49 0.88
C ILE A 146 -2.86 -23.83 0.19
N VAL A 147 -3.52 -23.81 -0.98
CA VAL A 147 -3.80 -25.03 -1.75
C VAL A 147 -2.51 -25.79 -2.11
N GLN A 148 -1.43 -25.10 -2.45
CA GLN A 148 -0.13 -25.72 -2.71
C GLN A 148 0.47 -26.37 -1.46
N ALA A 149 0.33 -25.74 -0.29
CA ALA A 149 0.81 -26.28 0.98
C ALA A 149 0.02 -27.55 1.36
N GLU A 150 -1.31 -27.52 1.25
CA GLU A 150 -2.18 -28.67 1.51
C GLU A 150 -1.85 -29.85 0.59
N LYS A 151 -1.68 -29.60 -0.73
CA LYS A 151 -1.25 -30.63 -1.70
C LYS A 151 0.11 -31.25 -1.40
N ARG A 152 0.97 -30.54 -0.65
CA ARG A 152 2.30 -31.02 -0.23
C ARG A 152 2.29 -31.64 1.17
N GLY A 153 1.10 -31.84 1.77
CA GLY A 153 0.96 -32.49 3.07
C GLY A 153 1.20 -31.57 4.27
N ALA A 154 0.97 -30.26 4.13
CA ALA A 154 1.07 -29.35 5.27
C ALA A 154 0.11 -29.77 6.39
N LYS A 155 0.64 -29.99 7.60
CA LYS A 155 -0.13 -30.41 8.79
C LYS A 155 -1.03 -29.30 9.32
N SER A 156 -0.66 -28.04 9.09
CA SER A 156 -1.43 -26.87 9.50
C SER A 156 -1.28 -25.74 8.50
N ILE A 157 -2.31 -24.90 8.41
CA ILE A 157 -2.32 -23.67 7.62
C ILE A 157 -2.57 -22.52 8.58
N ASP A 158 -1.89 -21.41 8.32
CA ASP A 158 -2.01 -20.22 9.14
C ASP A 158 -3.46 -19.68 9.11
N PRO A 159 -4.12 -19.51 10.28
CA PRO A 159 -5.51 -19.07 10.34
C PRO A 159 -5.71 -17.68 9.75
N GLU A 160 -4.72 -16.79 9.87
CA GLU A 160 -4.80 -15.45 9.31
C GLU A 160 -4.72 -15.46 7.79
N ALA A 161 -3.84 -16.28 7.22
CA ALA A 161 -3.76 -16.50 5.78
C ALA A 161 -5.08 -17.04 5.23
N ARG A 162 -5.74 -17.98 5.94
CA ARG A 162 -7.09 -18.45 5.57
C ARG A 162 -8.11 -17.32 5.59
N ARG A 163 -8.18 -16.53 6.67
CA ARG A 163 -9.13 -15.41 6.80
C ARG A 163 -8.92 -14.37 5.70
N PHE A 164 -7.67 -14.01 5.42
CA PHE A 164 -7.34 -13.07 4.35
C PHE A 164 -7.80 -13.61 2.99
N ALA A 165 -7.48 -14.87 2.69
CA ALA A 165 -7.84 -15.52 1.43
C ALA A 165 -9.36 -15.65 1.20
N SER A 166 -10.17 -15.82 2.27
CA SER A 166 -11.62 -16.00 2.17
C SER A 166 -12.43 -14.72 2.31
N SER A 167 -11.81 -13.60 2.68
CA SER A 167 -12.50 -12.32 2.88
C SER A 167 -13.13 -11.78 1.58
N ARG A 168 -14.36 -11.27 1.66
CA ARG A 168 -15.05 -10.61 0.53
C ARG A 168 -14.46 -9.26 0.20
#